data_AF-A0A7S4RB41-F1
#
_entry.id   AF-A0A7S4RB41-F1
#
_cell.length_a   1.000
_cell.length_b   1.000
_cell.length_c   1.000
_cell.angle_alpha   90.00
_cell.angle_beta   90.00
_cell.angle_gamma   90.00
#
_symmetry.space_group_name_H-M   'P 1'
#
loop_
_entity.id
_entity.type
_entity.pdbx_description
1 polymer ?
#
loop_
_entity_poly.entity_id
_entity_poly.type
_entity_poly.pdbx_seq_one_letter_code
_entity_poly.pdbx_strand_id
1 'polypeptide(L)'
;SYYKEALRLKRLALNGGVEKDNNDDGDGNGGFDIENSSVSISDTLHCMGFSYDYTGDYQSALNCYEEALNIRTHLLGNDDLRVAETLHNKGAILCEEGDCEGSMECLDEAFRIRKLHHGEAHESCAD
;
A
#
# COMPACT_ATOMS: atom_id res chain seq x y z
N SER A 1 -1.18 -19.53 -2.07
CA SER A 1 -0.12 -18.54 -2.31
C SER A 1 0.19 -17.86 -1.00
N TYR A 2 1.42 -17.36 -0.86
CA TYR A 2 1.91 -16.64 0.32
C TYR A 2 0.91 -15.60 0.86
N TYR A 3 0.24 -14.88 -0.05
CA TYR A 3 -0.83 -13.92 0.25
C TYR A 3 -2.00 -14.50 1.07
N LYS A 4 -2.46 -15.73 0.74
CA LYS A 4 -3.54 -16.39 1.48
C LYS A 4 -3.11 -16.79 2.89
N GLU A 5 -1.85 -17.14 3.07
CA GLU A 5 -1.32 -17.54 4.39
C GLU A 5 -1.10 -16.31 5.27
N ALA A 6 -0.61 -15.20 4.72
CA ALA A 6 -0.47 -13.93 5.44
C ALA A 6 -1.83 -13.39 5.93
N LEU A 7 -2.86 -13.42 5.07
CA LEU A 7 -4.22 -13.03 5.44
C LEU A 7 -4.84 -13.94 6.51
N ARG A 8 -4.55 -15.25 6.43
CA ARG A 8 -5.00 -16.24 7.42
C ARG A 8 -4.38 -15.98 8.79
N LEU A 9 -3.07 -15.70 8.84
CA LEU A 9 -2.35 -15.40 10.08
C LEU A 9 -2.83 -14.08 10.71
N LYS A 10 -3.06 -13.03 9.90
CA LYS A 10 -3.64 -11.76 10.38
C LYS A 10 -5.05 -11.95 10.97
N ARG A 11 -5.90 -12.76 10.32
CA ARG A 11 -7.25 -13.09 10.82
C ARG A 11 -7.22 -13.91 12.11
N LEU A 12 -6.26 -14.83 12.24
CA LEU A 12 -6.05 -15.60 13.47
C LEU A 12 -5.61 -14.71 14.64
N ALA A 13 -4.69 -13.77 14.39
CA ALA A 13 -4.23 -12.82 15.40
C ALA A 13 -5.35 -11.87 15.89
N LEU A 14 -6.22 -11.43 14.98
CA LEU A 14 -7.38 -10.57 15.32
C LEU A 14 -8.49 -11.31 16.07
N ASN A 15 -8.67 -12.61 15.84
CA ASN A 15 -9.69 -13.43 16.50
C ASN A 15 -9.21 -14.09 17.80
N GLY A 16 -7.90 -14.12 18.07
CA GLY A 16 -7.30 -14.71 19.27
C GLY A 16 -7.25 -13.78 20.49
N GLY A 17 -7.80 -12.57 20.40
CA GLY A 17 -7.72 -11.54 21.43
C GLY A 17 -8.81 -11.60 22.51
N VAL A 18 -9.06 -12.76 23.15
CA VAL A 18 -9.69 -12.81 24.48
C VAL A 18 -9.11 -13.99 25.25
N GLU A 19 -7.96 -13.78 25.88
CA GLU A 19 -7.62 -14.31 27.21
C GLU A 19 -6.30 -13.64 27.62
N LYS A 20 -6.41 -12.53 28.36
CA LYS A 20 -5.29 -11.94 29.08
C LYS A 20 -5.06 -12.78 30.33
N ASP A 21 -4.16 -13.76 30.23
CA ASP A 21 -3.51 -14.30 31.41
C ASP A 21 -2.09 -13.75 31.49
N ASN A 22 -1.88 -13.00 32.56
CA ASN A 22 -0.65 -12.35 32.92
C ASN A 22 0.42 -13.41 33.24
N ASN A 23 1.59 -13.26 32.62
CA ASN A 23 2.94 -13.68 33.00
C ASN A 23 3.62 -14.33 31.80
N ASP A 24 4.57 -13.64 31.18
CA ASP A 24 5.94 -14.12 30.96
C ASP A 24 6.71 -13.11 30.08
N ASP A 25 7.97 -12.89 30.42
CA ASP A 25 8.88 -11.93 29.81
C ASP A 25 9.28 -12.39 28.38
N GLY A 26 8.83 -11.67 27.36
CA GLY A 26 9.15 -11.97 25.96
C GLY A 26 9.17 -10.71 25.10
N ASP A 27 10.37 -10.34 24.66
CA ASP A 27 10.69 -9.20 23.80
C ASP A 27 9.71 -9.05 22.62
N GLY A 28 8.89 -8.00 22.66
CA GLY A 28 7.75 -7.75 21.78
C GLY A 28 8.10 -7.25 20.38
N ASN A 29 9.13 -7.81 19.73
CA ASN A 29 9.62 -7.31 18.43
C ASN A 29 8.96 -7.99 17.21
N GLY A 30 8.20 -9.07 17.40
CA GLY A 30 7.65 -9.87 16.27
C GLY A 30 6.56 -9.21 15.43
N GLY A 31 5.88 -8.18 15.94
CA GLY A 31 4.84 -7.45 15.19
C GLY A 31 5.39 -6.44 14.19
N PHE A 32 6.46 -5.73 14.58
CA PHE A 32 7.11 -4.69 13.77
C PHE A 32 7.82 -5.29 12.55
N ASP A 33 8.42 -6.47 12.70
CA ASP A 33 9.17 -7.13 11.64
C ASP A 33 8.27 -7.63 10.48
N ILE A 34 7.05 -8.08 10.78
CA ILE A 34 6.12 -8.58 9.75
C ILE A 34 5.54 -7.44 8.93
N GLU A 35 5.17 -6.33 9.59
CA GLU A 35 4.64 -5.14 8.92
C GLU A 35 5.71 -4.49 8.04
N ASN A 36 6.93 -4.28 8.55
CA ASN A 36 8.05 -3.76 7.75
C ASN A 36 8.44 -4.68 6.59
N SER A 37 8.44 -6.00 6.81
CA SER A 37 8.70 -6.97 5.74
C SER A 37 7.65 -6.87 4.63
N SER A 38 6.37 -6.74 5.01
CA SER A 38 5.27 -6.61 4.05
C SER A 38 5.28 -5.28 3.30
N VAL A 39 5.64 -4.18 3.98
CA VAL A 39 5.86 -2.88 3.33
C VAL A 39 7.02 -2.93 2.33
N SER A 40 8.14 -3.59 2.68
CA SER A 40 9.28 -3.81 1.77
C SER A 40 8.90 -4.61 0.52
N ILE A 41 8.03 -5.63 0.66
CA ILE A 41 7.45 -6.37 -0.48
C ILE A 41 6.65 -5.41 -1.38
N SER A 42 5.85 -4.52 -0.82
CA SER A 42 5.08 -3.54 -1.61
C SER A 42 5.97 -2.55 -2.37
N ASP A 43 7.08 -2.12 -1.75
CA ASP A 43 8.06 -1.23 -2.39
C ASP A 43 8.77 -1.95 -3.55
N THR A 44 9.09 -3.23 -3.36
CA THR A 44 9.66 -4.07 -4.42
C THR A 44 8.70 -4.25 -5.58
N LEU A 45 7.42 -4.57 -5.30
CA LEU A 45 6.38 -4.68 -6.33
C LEU A 45 6.18 -3.37 -7.09
N HIS A 46 6.20 -2.24 -6.40
CA HIS A 46 6.12 -0.93 -7.03
C HIS A 46 7.30 -0.70 -8.00
N CYS A 47 8.52 -1.01 -7.58
CA CYS A 47 9.71 -0.90 -8.44
C CYS A 47 9.68 -1.85 -9.63
N MET A 48 9.14 -3.07 -9.46
CA MET A 48 8.92 -4.01 -10.56
C MET A 48 7.89 -3.46 -11.55
N GLY A 49 6.77 -2.89 -11.06
CA GLY A 49 5.77 -2.23 -11.90
C GLY A 49 6.39 -1.12 -12.74
N PHE A 50 7.23 -0.28 -12.13
CA PHE A 50 7.94 0.78 -12.84
C PHE A 50 8.91 0.23 -13.91
N SER A 51 9.57 -0.89 -13.61
CA SER A 51 10.47 -1.54 -14.57
C SER A 51 9.70 -2.13 -15.76
N TYR A 52 8.53 -2.73 -15.51
CA TYR A 52 7.66 -3.25 -16.57
C TYR A 52 7.10 -2.14 -17.46
N ASP A 53 6.63 -1.03 -16.86
CA ASP A 53 6.21 0.18 -17.55
C ASP A 53 7.28 0.70 -18.51
N TYR A 54 8.52 0.83 -18.01
CA TYR A 54 9.65 1.27 -18.83
C TYR A 54 9.95 0.33 -20.01
N THR A 55 9.61 -0.95 -19.91
CA THR A 55 9.77 -1.94 -20.99
C THR A 55 8.54 -2.06 -21.90
N GLY A 56 7.46 -1.33 -21.62
CA GLY A 56 6.20 -1.38 -22.36
C GLY A 56 5.30 -2.58 -22.02
N ASP A 57 5.61 -3.33 -20.96
CA ASP A 57 4.75 -4.43 -20.47
C ASP A 57 3.73 -3.86 -19.46
N TYR A 58 2.75 -3.14 -20.00
CA TYR A 58 1.74 -2.43 -19.22
C TYR A 58 0.88 -3.37 -18.37
N GLN A 59 0.53 -4.55 -18.88
CA GLN A 59 -0.29 -5.50 -18.13
C GLN A 59 0.45 -6.04 -16.90
N SER A 60 1.73 -6.39 -17.02
CA SER A 60 2.55 -6.81 -15.88
C SER A 60 2.75 -5.66 -14.89
N ALA A 61 2.93 -4.44 -15.40
CA ALA A 61 3.06 -3.25 -14.56
C ALA A 61 1.81 -2.97 -13.73
N LEU A 62 0.62 -3.04 -14.34
CA LEU A 62 -0.67 -2.89 -13.65
C LEU A 62 -0.86 -3.94 -12.56
N ASN A 63 -0.54 -5.21 -12.85
CA ASN A 63 -0.63 -6.28 -11.85
C ASN A 63 0.27 -6.01 -10.64
N CYS A 64 1.52 -5.58 -10.87
CA CYS A 64 2.44 -5.22 -9.80
C CYS A 64 1.92 -4.04 -8.97
N TYR A 65 1.37 -3.01 -9.61
CA TYR A 65 0.81 -1.86 -8.91
C TYR A 65 -0.45 -2.20 -8.13
N GLU A 66 -1.32 -3.09 -8.62
CA GLU A 66 -2.48 -3.57 -7.87
C GLU A 66 -2.10 -4.38 -6.63
N GLU A 67 -1.11 -5.27 -6.74
CA GLU A 67 -0.60 -5.99 -5.57
C GLU A 67 0.04 -5.04 -4.55
N ALA A 68 0.85 -4.08 -5.00
CA ALA A 68 1.44 -3.06 -4.14
C ALA A 68 0.37 -2.20 -3.46
N LEU A 69 -0.66 -1.77 -4.18
CA LEU A 69 -1.79 -1.01 -3.64
C LEU A 69 -2.52 -1.80 -2.55
N ASN A 70 -2.86 -3.07 -2.81
CA ASN A 70 -3.54 -3.90 -1.83
C ASN A 70 -2.74 -4.00 -0.52
N ILE A 71 -1.42 -4.19 -0.60
CA ILE A 71 -0.56 -4.26 0.59
C ILE A 71 -0.49 -2.91 1.30
N ARG A 72 -0.19 -1.82 0.56
CA ARG A 72 -0.03 -0.47 1.12
C ARG A 72 -1.33 0.00 1.78
N THR A 73 -2.47 -0.18 1.13
CA THR A 73 -3.79 0.13 1.67
C THR A 73 -4.11 -0.69 2.94
N HIS A 74 -3.78 -1.98 2.97
CA HIS A 74 -4.07 -2.83 4.13
C HIS A 74 -3.17 -2.62 5.35
N LEU A 75 -1.99 -2.05 5.16
CA LEU A 75 -0.99 -1.85 6.23
C LEU A 75 -0.88 -0.39 6.66
N LEU A 76 -0.88 0.53 5.70
CA LEU A 76 -0.65 1.96 5.92
C LEU A 76 -1.95 2.76 5.94
N GLY A 77 -3.02 2.22 5.35
CA GLY A 77 -4.31 2.89 5.18
C GLY A 77 -4.46 3.55 3.81
N ASN A 78 -5.71 3.92 3.47
CA ASN A 78 -6.06 4.48 2.16
C ASN A 78 -5.43 5.86 1.90
N ASP A 79 -5.17 6.62 2.96
CA ASP A 79 -4.70 8.00 2.88
C ASP A 79 -3.18 8.13 2.98
N ASP A 80 -2.43 7.02 2.87
CA ASP A 80 -0.96 7.07 2.92
C ASP A 80 -0.35 7.59 1.60
N LEU A 81 0.73 8.38 1.70
CA LEU A 81 1.41 8.94 0.52
C LEU A 81 1.95 7.88 -0.44
N ARG A 82 2.31 6.68 0.03
CA ARG A 82 2.74 5.55 -0.81
C ARG A 82 1.58 4.95 -1.60
N VAL A 83 0.36 5.00 -1.07
CA VAL A 83 -0.85 4.63 -1.83
C VAL A 83 -1.03 5.62 -2.98
N ALA A 84 -0.94 6.93 -2.71
CA ALA A 84 -1.04 7.98 -3.71
C ALA A 84 0.03 7.86 -4.82
N GLU A 85 1.28 7.52 -4.46
CA GLU A 85 2.35 7.28 -5.44
C GLU A 85 2.04 6.10 -6.36
N THR A 86 1.53 4.99 -5.80
CA THR A 86 1.19 3.81 -6.62
C THR A 86 0.00 4.09 -7.53
N LEU A 87 -1.02 4.78 -7.04
CA LEU A 87 -2.19 5.21 -7.83
C LEU A 87 -1.77 6.11 -9.00
N HIS A 88 -0.84 7.04 -8.76
CA HIS A 88 -0.33 7.92 -9.81
C HIS A 88 0.31 7.13 -10.95
N ASN A 89 1.18 6.17 -10.64
CA ASN A 89 1.86 5.37 -11.67
C ASN A 89 0.90 4.39 -12.37
N LYS A 90 -0.06 3.81 -11.63
CA LYS A 90 -1.13 3.01 -12.23
C LYS A 90 -1.95 3.86 -13.22
N GLY A 91 -2.33 5.07 -12.83
CA GLY A 91 -3.07 6.00 -13.68
C GLY A 91 -2.32 6.39 -14.95
N ALA A 92 -0.99 6.56 -14.87
CA ALA A 92 -0.16 6.82 -16.04
C ALA A 92 -0.25 5.67 -17.06
N ILE A 93 -0.14 4.42 -16.61
CA ILE A 93 -0.23 3.25 -17.50
C ILE A 93 -1.63 3.11 -18.10
N LEU A 94 -2.69 3.32 -17.32
CA LEU A 94 -4.07 3.26 -17.85
C LEU A 94 -4.27 4.27 -18.99
N CYS A 95 -3.65 5.44 -18.91
CA CYS A 95 -3.67 6.42 -20.00
C CYS A 95 -2.94 5.91 -21.26
N GLU A 96 -1.79 5.24 -21.09
CA GLU A 96 -1.04 4.63 -22.20
C GLU A 96 -1.81 3.48 -22.87
N GLU A 97 -2.62 2.73 -22.12
CA GLU A 97 -3.51 1.69 -22.67
C GLU A 97 -4.81 2.25 -23.26
N GLY A 98 -5.06 3.57 -23.14
CA GLY A 98 -6.23 4.26 -23.66
C GLY A 98 -7.44 4.27 -22.72
N ASP A 99 -7.30 3.77 -21.49
CA ASP A 99 -8.31 3.90 -20.43
C ASP A 99 -8.17 5.24 -19.70
N CYS A 100 -8.64 6.30 -20.37
CA CYS A 100 -8.61 7.65 -19.81
C CYS A 100 -9.50 7.80 -18.57
N GLU A 101 -10.60 7.04 -18.48
CA GLU A 101 -11.54 7.14 -17.35
C GLU A 101 -10.90 6.56 -16.09
N GLY A 102 -10.38 5.33 -16.15
CA GLY A 102 -9.66 4.72 -15.03
C GLY A 102 -8.40 5.48 -14.64
N SER A 103 -7.71 6.09 -15.62
CA SER A 103 -6.58 6.98 -15.36
C SER A 103 -6.96 8.19 -14.51
N MET A 104 -8.05 8.89 -14.88
CA MET A 104 -8.55 10.05 -14.13
C MET A 104 -8.95 9.67 -12.71
N GLU A 105 -9.66 8.55 -12.52
CA GLU A 105 -10.03 8.08 -11.18
C GLU A 105 -8.80 7.84 -10.29
N CYS A 106 -7.76 7.18 -10.84
CA CYS A 106 -6.52 6.94 -10.10
C CYS A 106 -5.80 8.25 -9.73
N LEU A 107 -5.73 9.19 -10.67
CA LEU A 107 -5.07 10.47 -10.46
C LEU A 107 -5.83 11.38 -9.49
N ASP A 108 -7.17 11.39 -9.54
CA ASP A 108 -8.01 12.16 -8.63
C ASP A 108 -7.85 11.66 -7.20
N GLU A 109 -7.82 10.34 -7.00
CA GLU A 109 -7.61 9.76 -5.67
C GLU A 109 -6.19 10.03 -5.15
N ALA A 110 -5.16 9.88 -6.00
CA ALA A 110 -3.80 10.26 -5.65
C ALA A 110 -3.68 11.75 -5.27
N PHE A 111 -4.39 12.63 -6.00
CA PHE A 111 -4.43 14.06 -5.73
C PHE A 111 -5.15 14.37 -4.41
N ARG A 112 -6.29 13.72 -4.14
CA ARG A 112 -7.02 13.84 -2.88
C ARG A 112 -6.12 13.54 -1.68
N ILE A 113 -5.39 12.43 -1.73
CA ILE A 113 -4.48 12.00 -0.67
C ILE A 113 -3.33 13.01 -0.49
N ARG A 114 -2.67 13.42 -1.58
CA ARG A 114 -1.59 14.42 -1.50
C ARG A 114 -2.08 15.74 -0.91
N LYS A 115 -3.31 16.17 -1.26
CA LYS A 115 -3.92 17.37 -0.72
C LYS A 115 -4.19 17.27 0.77
N LEU A 116 -4.63 16.12 1.27
CA LEU A 116 -4.84 15.87 2.69
C LEU A 116 -3.54 16.12 3.48
N HIS A 117 -2.44 15.49 3.06
CA HIS A 117 -1.13 15.64 3.71
C HIS A 117 -0.55 17.06 3.59
N HIS A 118 -0.77 17.74 2.46
CA HIS A 118 -0.34 19.13 2.30
C HIS A 118 -1.16 20.12 3.16
N GLY A 119 -2.45 19.85 3.40
CA GLY A 119 -3.29 20.65 4.29
C GLY A 119 -2.92 20.47 5.75
N GLU A 120 -2.71 19.23 6.19
CA GLU A 120 -2.27 18.91 7.55
C GLU A 120 -0.89 19.52 7.88
N ALA A 121 0.05 19.49 6.93
CA ALA A 121 1.36 20.12 7.09
C ALA A 121 1.31 21.66 7.19
N HIS A 122 0.24 22.29 6.68
CA HIS A 122 0.08 23.75 6.72
C HIS A 122 -0.70 24.22 7.95
N GLU A 123 -1.57 23.40 8.54
CA GLU A 123 -2.25 23.71 9.80
C GLU A 123 -1.34 23.52 11.03
N SER A 124 -0.36 22.60 11.00
CA SER A 124 0.56 22.39 12.13
C SER A 124 1.68 23.43 12.27
N CYS A 125 1.80 24.37 11.32
CA CYS A 125 2.83 25.42 11.30
C CYS A 125 2.26 26.83 11.53
N ALA A 126 0.99 26.94 11.90
CA ALA A 126 0.33 28.20 12.24
C ALA A 126 0.16 28.30 13.76
N ASP A 127 1.26 28.52 14.50
CA ASP A 127 1.25 29.00 15.89
C ASP A 127 2.34 30.05 16.10
#